data_AF-A0A377D9P1-F1
#
_entry.id   AF-A0A377D9P1-F1
#
_cell.length_a   1.000
_cell.length_b   1.000
_cell.length_c   1.000
_cell.angle_alpha   90.00
_cell.angle_beta   90.00
_cell.angle_gamma   90.00
#
_symmetry.space_group_name_H-M   'P 1'
#
loop_
_entity.id
_entity.type
_entity.pdbx_description
1 polymer ?
#
loop_
_entity_poly.entity_id
_entity_poly.type
_entity_poly.pdbx_seq_one_letter_code
_entity_poly.pdbx_strand_id
1 'polypeptide(L)'
;MVMRDSEALSVLYGVWGYEVPADSAWCDQAVRAGLACKSGNASLQTLVDQNLPWIASLKVGDKKLPVVVVRVGEASVDVLVGQQTWTLTHKWFESVWTGDYLLLWKMSPEGRVPLRVIAARKRFSGWKRCLNRALHISTEPSAEWRPLW
;
A
#
# COMPACT_ATOMS: atom_id res chain seq x y z
N MET A 1 23.32 3.51 -3.01
CA MET A 1 22.43 4.59 -3.48
C MET A 1 21.40 4.86 -2.39
N VAL A 2 21.11 6.12 -2.08
CA VAL A 2 20.12 6.52 -1.07
C VAL A 2 19.02 7.29 -1.80
N MET A 3 17.76 6.92 -1.58
CA MET A 3 16.63 7.63 -2.18
C MET A 3 16.42 8.99 -1.53
N ARG A 4 15.93 9.95 -2.30
CA ARG A 4 15.31 11.19 -1.80
C ARG A 4 13.84 10.95 -1.47
N ASP A 5 13.23 11.86 -0.69
CA ASP A 5 11.82 11.74 -0.28
C ASP A 5 10.88 11.67 -1.51
N SER A 6 11.18 12.42 -2.58
CA SER A 6 10.38 12.40 -3.81
C SER A 6 10.56 11.13 -4.65
N GLU A 7 11.73 10.49 -4.59
CA GLU A 7 11.96 9.18 -5.20
C GLU A 7 11.22 8.08 -4.44
N ALA A 8 11.21 8.14 -3.10
CA ALA A 8 10.43 7.21 -2.29
C ALA A 8 8.92 7.39 -2.55
N LEU A 9 8.45 8.62 -2.75
CA LEU A 9 7.05 8.87 -3.10
C LEU A 9 6.70 8.39 -4.51
N SER A 10 7.59 8.54 -5.48
CA SER A 10 7.46 7.94 -6.82
C SER A 10 7.34 6.41 -6.74
N VAL A 11 8.18 5.76 -5.94
CA VAL A 11 8.09 4.31 -5.70
C VAL A 11 6.75 3.94 -5.03
N LEU A 12 6.31 4.72 -4.04
CA LEU A 12 5.01 4.48 -3.38
C LEU A 12 3.84 4.62 -4.35
N TYR A 13 3.84 5.59 -5.28
CA TYR A 13 2.87 5.68 -6.37
C TYR A 13 2.89 4.42 -7.25
N GLY A 14 4.09 3.89 -7.53
CA GLY A 14 4.29 2.63 -8.27
C GLY A 14 3.62 1.43 -7.61
N VAL A 15 3.64 1.34 -6.27
CA VAL A 15 2.92 0.28 -5.53
C VAL A 15 1.40 0.34 -5.78
N TRP A 16 0.87 1.53 -6.06
CA TRP A 16 -0.54 1.73 -6.42
C TRP A 16 -0.82 1.56 -7.93
N GLY A 17 0.20 1.26 -8.74
CA GLY A 17 0.10 1.06 -10.18
C GLY A 17 0.26 2.32 -11.03
N TYR A 18 0.79 3.41 -10.45
CA TYR A 18 1.02 4.67 -11.18
C TYR A 18 2.50 4.89 -11.44
N GLU A 19 2.85 5.29 -12.66
CA GLU A 19 4.18 5.73 -13.02
C GLU A 19 4.26 7.25 -12.89
N VAL A 20 4.83 7.73 -11.78
CA VAL A 20 4.97 9.17 -11.49
C VAL A 20 6.46 9.49 -11.37
N PRO A 21 7.02 10.36 -12.23
CA PRO A 21 8.40 10.81 -12.11
C PRO A 21 8.69 11.44 -10.75
N ALA A 22 9.91 11.28 -10.23
CA ALA A 22 10.27 11.75 -8.88
C ALA A 22 10.21 13.28 -8.73
N ASP A 23 10.34 14.05 -9.80
CA ASP A 23 10.16 15.51 -9.79
C ASP A 23 8.69 15.94 -9.71
N SER A 24 7.77 15.01 -9.95
CA SER A 24 6.32 15.19 -10.02
C SER A 24 5.57 14.34 -8.97
N ALA A 25 6.29 13.59 -8.14
CA ALA A 25 5.75 12.80 -7.06
C ALA A 25 5.60 13.65 -5.79
N TRP A 26 4.43 14.24 -5.62
CA TRP A 26 4.07 15.09 -4.48
C TRP A 26 2.71 14.67 -3.91
N CYS A 27 2.45 14.98 -2.64
CA CYS A 27 1.20 14.58 -1.98
C CYS A 27 -0.05 15.35 -2.45
N ASP A 28 0.11 16.60 -2.87
CA ASP A 28 -0.96 17.40 -3.48
C ASP A 28 -1.40 16.85 -4.85
N GLN A 29 -0.52 16.14 -5.55
CA GLN A 29 -0.84 15.49 -6.82
C GLN A 29 -1.58 14.15 -6.66
N ALA A 30 -1.65 13.59 -5.45
CA ALA A 30 -2.27 12.29 -5.19
C ALA A 30 -3.74 12.24 -5.64
N VAL A 31 -4.44 13.36 -5.48
CA VAL A 31 -5.86 13.49 -5.86
C VAL A 31 -6.10 13.23 -7.35
N ARG A 32 -5.14 13.59 -8.23
CA ARG A 32 -5.25 13.33 -9.66
C ARG A 32 -5.25 11.84 -9.99
N ALA A 33 -4.63 11.04 -9.14
CA ALA A 33 -4.60 9.59 -9.22
C ALA A 33 -5.74 8.92 -8.43
N GLY A 34 -6.71 9.69 -7.90
CA GLY A 34 -7.77 9.16 -7.03
C GLY A 34 -7.24 8.63 -5.68
N LEU A 35 -6.04 9.07 -5.29
CA LEU A 35 -5.40 8.71 -4.04
C LEU A 35 -5.51 9.88 -3.05
N ALA A 36 -5.61 9.54 -1.78
CA ALA A 36 -5.37 10.48 -0.69
C ALA A 36 -3.96 10.26 -0.14
N CYS A 37 -3.29 11.34 0.27
CA CYS A 37 -2.02 11.29 0.98
C CYS A 37 -2.21 11.68 2.45
N LYS A 38 -1.51 11.00 3.35
CA LYS A 38 -1.42 11.36 4.77
C LYS A 38 -0.03 11.10 5.29
N SER A 39 0.50 12.08 6.01
CA SER A 39 1.73 11.96 6.78
C SER A 39 1.46 12.17 8.27
N GLY A 40 2.35 11.68 9.10
CA GLY A 40 2.29 11.90 10.54
C GLY A 40 3.27 10.99 11.28
N ASN A 41 2.97 10.75 12.56
CA ASN A 41 3.72 9.82 13.40
C ASN A 41 2.75 8.77 13.96
N ALA A 42 3.16 7.50 13.98
CA ALA A 42 2.38 6.38 14.51
C ALA A 42 3.30 5.24 14.97
N SER A 43 2.78 4.36 15.84
CA SER A 43 3.50 3.14 16.21
C SER A 43 3.54 2.15 15.04
N LEU A 44 4.52 1.23 15.05
CA LEU A 44 4.63 0.19 14.01
C LEU A 44 3.35 -0.63 13.91
N GLN A 45 2.82 -1.07 15.06
CA GLN A 45 1.58 -1.84 15.13
C GLN A 45 0.40 -1.10 14.49
N THR A 46 0.29 0.22 14.70
CA THR A 46 -0.79 1.02 14.09
C THR A 46 -0.72 1.02 12.56
N LEU A 47 0.48 1.01 11.98
CA LEU A 47 0.67 0.96 10.53
C LEU A 47 0.47 -0.46 9.99
N VAL A 48 0.90 -1.47 10.73
CA VAL A 48 0.61 -2.89 10.42
C VAL A 48 -0.89 -3.14 10.39
N ASP A 49 -1.64 -2.64 11.37
CA ASP A 49 -3.10 -2.80 11.45
C ASP A 49 -3.84 -2.04 10.33
N GLN A 50 -3.21 -1.02 9.73
CA GLN A 50 -3.74 -0.34 8.55
C GLN A 50 -3.56 -1.17 7.28
N ASN A 51 -2.53 -2.01 7.23
CA ASN A 51 -2.22 -2.91 6.12
C ASN A 51 -2.17 -2.17 4.76
N LEU A 52 -1.50 -1.01 4.76
CA LEU A 52 -1.23 -0.18 3.57
C LEU A 52 0.28 0.01 3.45
N PRO A 53 0.83 0.20 2.23
CA PRO A 53 2.23 0.59 2.07
C PRO A 53 2.46 2.03 2.51
N TRP A 54 3.63 2.30 3.10
CA TRP A 54 4.01 3.64 3.57
C TRP A 54 5.50 3.90 3.37
N ILE A 55 5.88 5.17 3.31
CA ILE A 55 7.27 5.60 3.41
C ILE A 55 7.65 5.68 4.89
N ALA A 56 8.70 4.97 5.28
CA ALA A 56 9.37 5.11 6.55
C ALA A 56 10.64 5.96 6.37
N SER A 57 10.86 6.93 7.26
CA SER A 57 12.12 7.67 7.33
C SER A 57 13.06 7.02 8.34
N LEU A 58 14.04 6.26 7.87
CA LEU A 58 15.03 5.60 8.73
C LEU A 58 16.16 6.58 9.10
N LYS A 59 16.57 6.58 10.36
CA LYS A 59 17.69 7.37 10.90
C LYS A 59 18.89 6.45 11.14
N VAL A 60 19.86 6.47 10.24
CA VAL A 60 21.07 5.64 10.32
C VAL A 60 22.28 6.56 10.46
N GLY A 61 22.80 6.68 11.68
CA GLY A 61 23.74 7.75 12.03
C GLY A 61 23.10 9.12 11.78
N ASP A 62 23.81 10.02 11.10
CA ASP A 62 23.32 11.36 10.77
C ASP A 62 22.52 11.41 9.45
N LYS A 63 22.20 10.27 8.85
CA LYS A 63 21.52 10.19 7.56
C LYS A 63 20.04 9.80 7.73
N LYS A 64 19.18 10.56 7.06
CA LYS A 64 17.77 10.21 6.83
C LYS A 64 17.67 9.41 5.54
N LEU A 65 17.12 8.20 5.62
CA LEU A 65 16.95 7.28 4.49
C LEU A 65 15.45 6.96 4.34
N PRO A 66 14.75 7.58 3.38
CA PRO A 66 13.36 7.23 3.08
C PRO A 66 13.31 5.88 2.34
N VAL A 67 12.44 4.98 2.80
CA VAL A 67 12.19 3.66 2.19
C VAL A 67 10.70 3.38 2.14
N VAL A 68 10.23 2.62 1.16
CA VAL A 68 8.81 2.24 1.07
C VAL A 68 8.61 0.87 1.72
N VAL A 69 7.93 0.81 2.86
CA VAL A 69 7.56 -0.44 3.52
C VAL A 69 6.35 -1.04 2.83
N VAL A 70 6.47 -2.30 2.40
CA VAL A 70 5.39 -3.03 1.70
C VAL A 70 4.90 -4.24 2.49
N ARG A 71 5.70 -4.76 3.43
CA ARG A 71 5.33 -5.87 4.30
C ARG A 71 6.08 -5.78 5.63
N VAL A 72 5.37 -6.01 6.72
CA VAL A 72 5.96 -6.25 8.04
C VAL A 72 5.51 -7.63 8.49
N GLY A 73 6.47 -8.51 8.74
CA GLY A 73 6.26 -9.82 9.35
C GLY A 73 6.90 -9.88 10.73
N GLU A 74 6.77 -11.03 11.41
CA GLU A 74 7.24 -11.19 12.79
C GLU A 74 8.76 -10.97 12.93
N ALA A 75 9.56 -11.49 12.01
CA ALA A 75 11.03 -11.39 12.05
C ALA A 75 11.63 -10.41 11.05
N SER A 76 10.85 -9.96 10.05
CA SER A 76 11.38 -9.25 8.88
C SER A 76 10.47 -8.13 8.39
N VAL A 77 11.06 -7.08 7.86
CA VAL A 77 10.37 -5.98 7.16
C VAL A 77 10.86 -5.91 5.72
N ASP A 78 9.97 -6.03 4.74
CA ASP A 78 10.33 -5.82 3.34
C ASP A 78 10.10 -4.37 2.94
N VAL A 79 11.12 -3.78 2.34
CA VAL A 79 11.12 -2.41 1.86
C VAL A 79 11.54 -2.33 0.40
N LEU A 80 11.05 -1.31 -0.31
CA LEU A 80 11.48 -0.97 -1.65
C LEU A 80 12.44 0.22 -1.62
N VAL A 81 13.51 0.09 -2.39
CA VAL A 81 14.48 1.16 -2.68
C VAL A 81 14.68 1.19 -4.20
N GLY A 82 14.09 2.19 -4.85
CA GLY A 82 13.94 2.22 -6.30
C GLY A 82 13.11 1.02 -6.77
N GLN A 83 13.67 0.21 -7.65
CA GLN A 83 13.03 -1.01 -8.17
C GLN A 83 13.43 -2.30 -7.43
N GLN A 84 14.18 -2.18 -6.33
CA GLN A 84 14.69 -3.34 -5.60
C GLN A 84 13.94 -3.55 -4.29
N THR A 85 13.63 -4.81 -3.98
CA THR A 85 13.12 -5.23 -2.68
C THR A 85 14.27 -5.63 -1.77
N TRP A 86 14.27 -5.09 -0.56
CA TRP A 86 15.23 -5.40 0.49
C TRP A 86 14.50 -5.93 1.72
N THR A 87 15.02 -6.99 2.32
CA THR A 87 14.48 -7.54 3.56
C THR A 87 15.37 -7.15 4.72
N LEU A 88 14.80 -6.40 5.66
CA LEU A 88 15.43 -5.94 6.89
C LEU A 88 15.02 -6.84 8.05
N THR A 89 15.86 -6.95 9.07
CA THR A 89 15.42 -7.58 10.32
C THR A 89 14.47 -6.62 11.04
N HIS A 90 13.43 -7.17 11.66
CA HIS A 90 12.43 -6.38 12.37
C HIS A 90 13.08 -5.53 13.48
N LYS A 91 13.95 -6.14 14.29
CA LYS A 91 14.69 -5.46 15.36
C LYS A 91 15.55 -4.30 14.86
N TRP A 92 16.22 -4.46 13.72
CA TRP A 92 17.02 -3.37 13.16
C TRP A 92 16.14 -2.22 12.69
N PHE A 93 15.04 -2.52 11.99
CA PHE A 93 14.10 -1.51 11.54
C PHE A 93 13.55 -0.66 12.70
N GLU A 94 13.10 -1.31 13.79
CA GLU A 94 12.62 -0.61 14.99
C GLU A 94 13.70 0.24 15.67
N SER A 95 14.98 -0.13 15.55
CA SER A 95 16.07 0.65 16.14
C SER A 95 16.36 1.96 15.40
N VAL A 96 15.98 2.07 14.13
CA VAL A 96 16.31 3.23 13.28
C VAL A 96 15.08 4.02 12.84
N TRP A 97 13.86 3.49 12.99
CA TRP A 97 12.64 4.18 12.61
C TRP A 97 11.91 4.74 13.83
N THR A 98 11.56 6.03 13.79
CA THR A 98 10.99 6.77 14.93
C THR A 98 9.49 7.08 14.79
N GLY A 99 8.76 6.32 13.98
CA GLY A 99 7.31 6.46 13.85
C GLY A 99 6.83 7.35 12.69
N ASP A 100 7.72 8.11 12.05
CA ASP A 100 7.35 9.02 10.97
C ASP A 100 6.93 8.24 9.73
N TYR A 101 5.75 8.55 9.19
CA TYR A 101 5.18 7.89 8.02
C TYR A 101 4.59 8.88 7.02
N LEU A 102 4.54 8.43 5.76
CA LEU A 102 3.71 8.99 4.70
C LEU A 102 3.08 7.82 3.95
N LEU A 103 1.76 7.79 3.85
CA LEU A 103 1.02 6.75 3.14
C LEU A 103 0.11 7.35 2.08
N LEU A 104 -0.19 6.53 1.08
CA LEU A 104 -1.20 6.79 0.07
C LEU A 104 -2.31 5.75 0.23
N TRP A 105 -3.56 6.11 -0.06
CA TRP A 105 -4.66 5.14 -0.15
C TRP A 105 -5.69 5.53 -1.21
N LYS A 106 -6.35 4.54 -1.81
CA LYS A 106 -7.48 4.76 -2.71
C LYS A 106 -8.67 5.31 -1.94
N MET A 107 -9.18 6.45 -2.38
CA MET A 107 -10.44 6.98 -1.88
C MET A 107 -11.60 6.08 -2.34
N SER A 108 -12.61 5.89 -1.49
CA SER A 108 -13.85 5.26 -1.96
C SER A 108 -14.54 6.17 -3.00
N PRO A 109 -15.37 5.63 -3.91
CA PRO A 109 -16.07 6.43 -4.94
C PRO A 109 -16.88 7.58 -4.34
N GLU A 110 -17.45 7.37 -3.16
CA GLU A 110 -18.18 8.36 -2.39
C GLU A 110 -17.30 9.34 -1.57
N GLY A 111 -15.96 9.23 -1.69
CA GLY A 111 -14.99 10.21 -1.19
C GLY A 111 -14.86 10.30 0.34
N ARG A 112 -15.44 9.35 1.10
CA ARG A 112 -15.57 9.49 2.56
C ARG A 112 -15.02 8.34 3.41
N VAL A 113 -14.53 7.25 2.80
CA VAL A 113 -14.01 6.11 3.59
C VAL A 113 -12.74 5.53 2.95
N PRO A 114 -11.69 5.22 3.73
CA PRO A 114 -10.55 4.46 3.22
C PRO A 114 -11.03 3.07 2.75
N LEU A 115 -10.83 2.75 1.46
CA LEU A 115 -10.99 1.38 0.97
C LEU A 115 -9.84 0.54 1.52
N ARG A 116 -10.03 -0.02 2.72
CA ARG A 116 -9.10 -1.02 3.26
C ARG A 116 -9.25 -2.30 2.45
N VAL A 117 -8.18 -2.74 1.79
CA VAL A 117 -8.09 -4.12 1.27
C VAL A 117 -7.87 -5.04 2.46
N ILE A 118 -8.94 -5.24 3.23
CA ILE A 118 -9.02 -6.34 4.17
C ILE A 118 -9.28 -7.55 3.27
N ALA A 119 -8.35 -8.51 3.22
CA ALA A 119 -8.68 -9.85 2.78
C ALA A 119 -9.72 -10.39 3.77
N ALA A 120 -10.99 -10.05 3.53
CA ALA A 120 -12.08 -10.31 4.44
C ALA A 120 -12.39 -11.81 4.41
N ARG A 121 -11.70 -12.57 5.27
CA ARG A 121 -12.20 -13.85 5.78
C ARG A 121 -13.39 -13.68 6.74
N LYS A 122 -14.18 -12.61 6.57
CA LYS A 122 -15.55 -12.50 7.07
C LYS A 122 -16.46 -12.30 5.86
N ARG A 123 -17.24 -13.34 5.57
CA ARG A 123 -18.14 -13.48 4.43
C ARG A 123 -19.28 -12.45 4.55
N PHE A 124 -19.02 -11.23 4.06
CA PHE A 124 -20.04 -10.22 3.81
C PHE A 124 -20.75 -10.58 2.49
N SER A 125 -22.01 -11.00 2.57
CA SER A 125 -22.79 -11.58 1.45
C SER A 125 -23.16 -10.60 0.32
N GLY A 126 -22.85 -9.30 0.44
CA GLY A 126 -23.27 -8.25 -0.51
C GLY A 126 -22.30 -7.92 -1.65
N TRP A 127 -21.02 -8.31 -1.57
CA TRP A 127 -19.98 -7.76 -2.46
C TRP A 127 -20.01 -8.29 -3.89
N LYS A 128 -20.52 -9.52 -4.10
CA LYS A 128 -20.58 -10.12 -5.45
C LYS A 128 -21.37 -9.27 -6.45
N ARG A 129 -22.42 -8.57 -5.99
CA ARG A 129 -23.28 -7.76 -6.86
C ARG A 129 -22.58 -6.49 -7.34
N CYS A 130 -21.82 -5.83 -6.48
CA CYS A 130 -21.06 -4.63 -6.85
C CYS A 130 -19.85 -5.00 -7.72
N LEU A 131 -19.14 -6.08 -7.37
CA LEU A 131 -17.97 -6.55 -8.12
C LEU A 131 -18.35 -6.99 -9.54
N ASN A 132 -19.41 -7.78 -9.70
CA ASN A 132 -19.83 -8.25 -11.02
C ASN A 132 -20.36 -7.13 -11.92
N ARG A 133 -20.99 -6.10 -11.33
CA ARG A 133 -21.45 -4.91 -12.06
C ARG A 133 -20.28 -4.06 -12.56
N ALA A 134 -19.22 -3.93 -11.77
CA ALA A 134 -18.01 -3.21 -12.17
C ALA A 134 -17.20 -3.96 -13.23
N LEU A 135 -17.20 -5.30 -13.19
CA LEU A 135 -16.43 -6.14 -14.11
C LEU A 135 -17.22 -6.57 -15.37
N HIS A 136 -18.49 -6.18 -15.51
CA HIS A 136 -19.38 -6.65 -16.60
C HIS A 136 -19.40 -8.19 -16.78
N ILE A 137 -19.19 -8.95 -15.70
CA ILE A 137 -19.24 -10.41 -15.75
C ILE A 137 -20.70 -10.84 -15.59
N SER A 138 -21.26 -11.44 -16.65
CA SER A 138 -22.60 -12.03 -16.63
C SER A 138 -22.68 -13.16 -15.61
N THR A 139 -23.52 -13.00 -14.59
CA THR A 139 -23.89 -14.08 -13.67
C THR A 139 -24.95 -14.98 -14.30
N GLU A 140 -24.60 -15.66 -15.37
CA GLU A 140 -25.37 -16.86 -15.72
C GLU A 140 -24.80 -18.02 -14.90
N PRO A 141 -25.63 -18.81 -14.21
CA PRO A 141 -25.17 -20.06 -13.62
C PRO A 141 -24.69 -20.94 -14.77
N SER A 142 -23.37 -21.00 -14.94
CA SER A 142 -22.73 -21.86 -15.94
C SER A 142 -23.29 -23.27 -15.81
N ALA A 143 -23.79 -23.77 -16.93
CA ALA A 143 -24.36 -25.09 -17.15
C ALA A 143 -23.89 -26.18 -16.18
N GLU A 144 -24.87 -26.89 -15.62
CA GLU A 144 -24.71 -28.12 -14.88
C GLU A 144 -23.95 -29.15 -15.74
N TRP A 145 -22.73 -29.50 -15.30
CA TRP A 145 -21.92 -30.53 -15.94
C TRP A 145 -22.61 -31.89 -15.78
N ARG A 146 -23.10 -32.45 -16.90
CA ARG A 146 -23.49 -33.86 -17.00
C ARG A 146 -22.34 -34.65 -17.61
N PRO A 147 -21.74 -35.61 -16.90
CA PRO A 147 -20.78 -36.51 -17.52
C PRO A 147 -21.51 -37.44 -18.49
N LEU A 148 -20.95 -37.60 -19.68
CA LEU A 148 -21.36 -38.65 -20.61
C LEU A 148 -20.73 -39.97 -20.15
N TRP A 149 -21.52 -40.74 -19.40
CA TRP A 149 -21.48 -42.20 -19.35
C TRP A 149 -22.82 -42.73 -18.84
#